data_AF-A0A925CJ67-F1
#
_entry.id   AF-A0A925CJ67-F1
#
_cell.length_a   1.000
_cell.length_b   1.000
_cell.length_c   1.000
_cell.angle_alpha   90.00
_cell.angle_beta   90.00
_cell.angle_gamma   90.00
#
_symmetry.space_group_name_H-M   'P 1'
#
loop_
_entity.id
_entity.type
_entity.pdbx_description
1 polymer ?
#
loop_
_entity_poly.entity_id
_entity_poly.type
_entity_poly.pdbx_seq_one_letter_code
_entity_poly.pdbx_strand_id
1 'polypeptide(L)'
;LQTAFLIGGIGFSVSEVGYVKGLGIGATLIGALAGGVAMAKLGMVRSLLLFGLLQAVSNLGFMWLAWMGKSYMALMTSILVENVTGGMGTVAFVALIMSLCDHRYTATQFALLSSLEALGRVFSGRPSAELVEMVGWAQFFFWSFLVALPGIWLVWVLRAQLHREVGRDAQAVAGSADL
;
A
#
# COMPACT_ATOMS: atom_id res chain seq x y z
N LEU A 1 -13.28 3.80 -4.79
CA LEU A 1 -13.20 5.06 -5.58
C LEU A 1 -12.52 4.88 -6.93
N GLN A 2 -11.43 4.13 -7.06
CA GLN A 2 -10.73 3.93 -8.34
C GLN A 2 -11.65 3.46 -9.50
N THR A 3 -12.54 2.50 -9.28
CA THR A 3 -13.50 2.08 -10.32
C THR A 3 -14.47 3.22 -10.70
N ALA A 4 -14.89 4.04 -9.74
CA ALA A 4 -15.74 5.20 -9.98
C ALA A 4 -15.00 6.30 -10.77
N PHE A 5 -13.72 6.52 -10.47
CA PHE A 5 -12.85 7.41 -11.25
C PHE A 5 -12.75 6.97 -12.71
N LEU A 6 -12.42 5.69 -12.94
CA LEU A 6 -12.16 5.20 -14.29
C LEU A 6 -13.42 5.18 -15.16
N ILE A 7 -14.54 4.73 -14.60
CA ILE A 7 -15.81 4.62 -15.34
C ILE A 7 -16.56 5.95 -15.34
N GLY A 8 -16.86 6.50 -14.16
CA GLY A 8 -17.66 7.70 -14.02
C GLY A 8 -16.89 9.01 -14.20
N GLY A 9 -15.59 9.04 -13.88
CA GLY A 9 -14.75 10.23 -14.04
C GLY A 9 -14.19 10.39 -15.46
N ILE A 10 -13.59 9.33 -16.01
CA ILE A 10 -12.90 9.38 -17.32
C ILE A 10 -13.75 8.80 -18.47
N GLY A 11 -14.71 7.91 -18.18
CA GLY A 11 -15.54 7.29 -19.23
C GLY A 11 -14.92 6.05 -19.88
N PHE A 12 -14.09 5.29 -19.15
CA PHE A 12 -13.72 3.94 -19.57
C PHE A 12 -14.90 2.98 -19.48
N SER A 13 -14.96 2.03 -20.40
CA SER A 13 -15.95 0.95 -20.34
C SER A 13 -15.64 -0.01 -19.20
N VAL A 14 -16.68 -0.68 -18.69
CA VAL A 14 -16.56 -1.69 -17.64
C VAL A 14 -15.63 -2.83 -18.07
N SER A 15 -15.65 -3.21 -19.36
CA SER A 15 -14.80 -4.27 -19.91
C SER A 15 -13.33 -3.86 -19.97
N GLU A 16 -13.01 -2.65 -20.43
CA GLU A 16 -11.63 -2.12 -20.43
C GLU A 16 -11.05 -2.10 -19.01
N VAL A 17 -11.81 -1.53 -18.05
CA VAL A 17 -11.37 -1.47 -16.65
C VAL A 17 -11.26 -2.87 -16.05
N GLY A 18 -12.22 -3.75 -16.33
CA GLY A 18 -12.23 -5.13 -15.83
C GLY A 18 -11.01 -5.92 -16.30
N TYR A 19 -10.68 -5.84 -17.59
CA TYR A 19 -9.53 -6.52 -18.18
C TYR A 19 -8.21 -6.05 -17.54
N VAL A 20 -7.98 -4.74 -17.48
CA VAL A 20 -6.73 -4.19 -16.94
C VAL A 20 -6.61 -4.44 -15.44
N LYS A 21 -7.71 -4.36 -14.67
CA LYS A 21 -7.69 -4.72 -13.23
C LYS A 21 -7.44 -6.21 -13.02
N GLY A 22 -7.90 -7.08 -13.93
CA GLY A 22 -7.57 -8.50 -13.93
C GLY A 22 -6.06 -8.74 -14.08
N LEU A 23 -5.41 -8.05 -15.03
CA LEU A 23 -3.95 -8.07 -15.15
C LEU A 23 -3.25 -7.52 -13.91
N GLY A 24 -3.85 -6.52 -13.25
CA GLY A 24 -3.39 -5.96 -11.99
C GLY A 24 -3.20 -7.00 -10.89
N ILE A 25 -4.02 -8.05 -10.82
CA ILE A 25 -3.87 -9.12 -9.83
C ILE A 25 -2.51 -9.82 -9.97
N GLY A 26 -2.09 -10.13 -11.21
CA GLY A 26 -0.78 -10.70 -11.47
C GLY A 26 0.34 -9.74 -11.07
N ALA A 27 0.16 -8.45 -11.35
CA ALA A 27 1.11 -7.40 -10.97
C ALA A 27 1.27 -7.31 -9.44
N THR A 28 0.18 -7.44 -8.68
CA THR A 28 0.20 -7.47 -7.20
C THR A 28 0.98 -8.66 -6.68
N LEU A 29 0.81 -9.85 -7.25
CA LEU A 29 1.56 -11.04 -6.85
C LEU A 29 3.05 -10.88 -7.13
N ILE A 30 3.40 -10.36 -8.31
CA ILE A 30 4.79 -10.05 -8.67
C ILE A 30 5.38 -9.03 -7.70
N GLY A 31 4.64 -7.96 -7.38
CA GLY A 31 5.02 -6.95 -6.41
C GLY A 31 5.24 -7.53 -5.01
N ALA A 32 4.33 -8.39 -4.54
CA ALA A 32 4.47 -9.04 -3.24
C ALA A 32 5.72 -9.93 -3.17
N LEU A 33 5.96 -10.77 -4.18
CA LEU A 33 7.15 -11.63 -4.24
C LEU A 33 8.43 -10.81 -4.30
N ALA A 34 8.49 -9.82 -5.21
CA ALA A 34 9.65 -8.94 -5.33
C ALA A 34 9.87 -8.12 -4.05
N GLY A 35 8.81 -7.64 -3.42
CA GLY A 35 8.83 -6.93 -2.14
C GLY A 35 9.38 -7.78 -1.01
N GLY A 36 8.96 -9.05 -0.93
CA GLY A 36 9.48 -10.01 0.06
C GLY A 36 10.98 -10.27 -0.11
N VAL A 37 11.43 -10.53 -1.35
CA VAL A 37 12.86 -10.73 -1.65
C VAL A 37 13.67 -9.46 -1.35
N ALA A 38 13.16 -8.29 -1.75
CA ALA A 38 13.83 -7.02 -1.50
C ALA A 38 13.90 -6.72 0.01
N MET A 39 12.87 -7.05 0.78
CA MET A 39 12.85 -6.85 2.23
C MET A 39 13.82 -7.75 2.97
N ALA A 40 14.00 -8.99 2.53
CA ALA A 40 15.04 -9.87 3.08
C ALA A 40 16.45 -9.26 2.95
N LYS A 41 16.69 -8.43 1.92
CA LYS A 41 17.99 -7.76 1.69
C LYS A 41 18.09 -6.38 2.34
N LEU A 42 17.02 -5.59 2.29
CA LEU A 42 17.02 -4.18 2.71
C LEU A 42 16.71 -4.02 4.21
N GLY A 43 16.01 -4.99 4.79
CA GLY A 43 15.45 -4.94 6.14
C GLY A 43 14.09 -4.25 6.20
N MET A 44 13.29 -4.60 7.20
CA MET A 44 11.88 -4.19 7.35
C MET A 44 11.69 -2.67 7.27
N VAL A 45 12.44 -1.89 8.06
CA VAL A 45 12.26 -0.43 8.14
C VAL A 45 12.55 0.26 6.80
N ARG A 46 13.63 -0.14 6.10
CA ARG A 46 13.96 0.45 4.79
C ARG A 46 12.91 0.10 3.75
N SER A 47 12.40 -1.14 3.78
CA SER A 47 11.31 -1.57 2.91
C SER A 47 10.00 -0.84 3.18
N LEU A 48 9.62 -0.63 4.44
CA LEU A 48 8.43 0.16 4.78
C LEU A 48 8.52 1.58 4.20
N LEU A 49 9.66 2.24 4.33
CA LEU A 49 9.87 3.58 3.79
C LEU A 49 9.86 3.60 2.25
N LEU A 50 10.59 2.70 1.62
CA LEU A 50 10.70 2.65 0.15
C LEU A 50 9.36 2.26 -0.49
N PHE A 51 8.74 1.19 -0.02
CA PHE A 51 7.51 0.67 -0.62
C PHE A 51 6.33 1.60 -0.31
N GLY A 52 6.28 2.17 0.89
CA GLY A 52 5.31 3.20 1.24
C GLY A 52 5.43 4.44 0.34
N LEU A 53 6.65 4.90 0.07
CA LEU A 53 6.87 6.02 -0.86
C LEU A 53 6.49 5.67 -2.30
N LEU A 54 6.88 4.48 -2.79
CA LEU A 54 6.51 4.02 -4.13
C LEU A 54 4.99 3.91 -4.29
N GLN A 55 4.30 3.41 -3.27
CA GLN A 55 2.84 3.32 -3.24
C GLN A 55 2.16 4.70 -3.12
N ALA A 56 2.79 5.66 -2.42
CA ALA A 56 2.29 7.04 -2.42
C ALA A 56 2.45 7.66 -3.82
N VAL A 57 3.61 7.51 -4.45
CA VAL A 57 3.92 8.09 -5.76
C VAL A 57 3.06 7.48 -6.87
N SER A 58 2.65 6.22 -6.79
CA SER A 58 1.76 5.61 -7.77
C SER A 58 0.40 6.30 -7.87
N ASN A 59 -0.07 6.98 -6.80
CA ASN A 59 -1.25 7.84 -6.87
C ASN A 59 -1.08 9.01 -7.87
N LEU A 60 0.14 9.53 -8.03
CA LEU A 60 0.42 10.58 -9.02
C LEU A 60 0.27 10.06 -10.46
N GLY A 61 0.39 8.74 -10.67
CA GLY A 61 0.04 8.11 -11.95
C GLY A 61 -1.44 8.30 -12.30
N PHE A 62 -2.34 8.17 -11.31
CA PHE A 62 -3.75 8.45 -11.53
C PHE A 62 -4.07 9.94 -11.68
N MET A 63 -3.32 10.82 -11.01
CA MET A 63 -3.37 12.27 -11.26
C MET A 63 -3.00 12.59 -12.72
N TRP A 64 -1.92 11.98 -13.23
CA TRP A 64 -1.52 12.12 -14.62
C TRP A 64 -2.57 11.57 -15.59
N LEU A 65 -3.17 10.42 -15.28
CA LEU A 65 -4.30 9.86 -16.03
C LEU A 65 -5.51 10.80 -16.04
N ALA A 66 -5.80 11.47 -14.91
CA ALA A 66 -6.90 12.44 -14.81
C ALA A 66 -6.69 13.65 -15.72
N TRP A 67 -5.43 14.09 -15.92
CA TRP A 67 -5.11 15.19 -16.84
C TRP A 67 -5.09 14.78 -18.31
N MET A 68 -4.60 13.58 -18.64
CA MET A 68 -4.60 13.10 -20.03
C MET A 68 -6.00 12.71 -20.52
N GLY A 69 -6.91 12.34 -19.61
CA GLY A 69 -8.21 11.81 -19.97
C GLY A 69 -8.13 10.35 -20.43
N LYS A 70 -9.02 9.95 -21.35
CA LYS A 70 -9.18 8.55 -21.76
C LYS A 70 -7.99 8.07 -22.61
N SER A 71 -6.98 7.51 -21.94
CA SER A 71 -5.83 6.86 -22.58
C SER A 71 -5.63 5.45 -22.01
N TYR A 72 -5.72 4.44 -22.88
CA TYR A 72 -5.55 3.04 -22.49
C TYR A 72 -4.14 2.74 -21.97
N MET A 73 -3.12 3.36 -22.57
CA MET A 73 -1.73 3.16 -22.14
C MET A 73 -1.48 3.75 -20.74
N ALA A 74 -2.06 4.91 -20.47
CA ALA A 74 -1.99 5.56 -19.17
C ALA A 74 -2.79 4.80 -18.09
N LEU A 75 -3.93 4.24 -18.47
CA LEU A 75 -4.72 3.34 -17.62
C LEU A 75 -3.91 2.10 -17.22
N MET A 76 -3.36 1.41 -18.21
CA MET A 76 -2.59 0.17 -18.00
C MET A 76 -1.37 0.41 -17.13
N THR A 77 -0.58 1.43 -17.45
CA THR A 77 0.63 1.77 -16.67
C THR A 77 0.29 2.16 -15.24
N SER A 78 -0.70 3.03 -15.02
CA SER A 78 -1.10 3.47 -13.68
C SER A 78 -1.61 2.31 -12.82
N ILE A 79 -2.46 1.44 -13.38
CA ILE A 79 -2.98 0.27 -12.66
C ILE A 79 -1.86 -0.72 -12.35
N LEU A 80 -1.00 -1.05 -13.31
CA LEU A 80 0.07 -2.02 -13.09
C LEU A 80 1.08 -1.52 -12.04
N VAL A 81 1.49 -0.26 -12.13
CA VAL A 81 2.40 0.35 -11.16
C VAL A 81 1.77 0.34 -9.76
N GLU A 82 0.53 0.80 -9.61
CA GLU A 82 -0.20 0.78 -8.33
C GLU A 82 -0.31 -0.63 -7.74
N ASN A 83 -0.60 -1.64 -8.56
CA ASN A 83 -0.75 -3.01 -8.08
C ASN A 83 0.60 -3.60 -7.64
N VAL A 84 1.68 -3.35 -8.41
CA VAL A 84 3.03 -3.79 -8.02
C VAL A 84 3.45 -3.13 -6.71
N THR A 85 3.35 -1.80 -6.62
CA THR A 85 3.74 -1.05 -5.41
C THR A 85 2.85 -1.40 -4.22
N GLY A 86 1.54 -1.57 -4.44
CA GLY A 86 0.59 -2.02 -3.44
C GLY A 86 0.90 -3.43 -2.91
N GLY A 87 1.32 -4.35 -3.80
CA GLY A 87 1.79 -5.68 -3.41
C GLY A 87 3.03 -5.62 -2.51
N MET A 88 4.02 -4.80 -2.90
CA MET A 88 5.22 -4.58 -2.08
C MET A 88 4.88 -3.97 -0.71
N GLY A 89 4.04 -2.92 -0.70
CA GLY A 89 3.58 -2.24 0.50
C GLY A 89 2.83 -3.17 1.45
N THR A 90 1.95 -4.03 0.91
CA THR A 90 1.22 -5.04 1.69
C THR A 90 2.17 -5.99 2.41
N VAL A 91 3.22 -6.49 1.74
CA VAL A 91 4.19 -7.38 2.37
C VAL A 91 4.95 -6.69 3.50
N ALA A 92 5.38 -5.43 3.30
CA ALA A 92 6.04 -4.65 4.36
C ALA A 92 5.11 -4.37 5.53
N PHE A 93 3.84 -4.07 5.26
CA PHE A 93 2.87 -3.79 6.29
C PHE A 93 2.49 -5.04 7.11
N VAL A 94 2.34 -6.19 6.45
CA VAL A 94 2.12 -7.47 7.15
C VAL A 94 3.33 -7.81 8.02
N ALA A 95 4.56 -7.61 7.53
CA ALA A 95 5.77 -7.82 8.33
C ALA A 95 5.79 -6.90 9.57
N LEU A 96 5.39 -5.63 9.41
CA LEU A 96 5.25 -4.69 10.52
C LEU A 96 4.23 -5.18 11.55
N ILE A 97 3.02 -5.57 11.14
CA ILE A 97 2.01 -6.08 12.07
C ILE A 97 2.56 -7.30 12.81
N MET A 98 3.18 -8.25 12.09
CA MET A 98 3.74 -9.44 12.71
C MET A 98 4.83 -9.12 13.73
N SER A 99 5.66 -8.10 13.49
CA SER A 99 6.66 -7.65 14.47
C SER A 99 6.09 -6.99 15.73
N LEU A 100 4.83 -6.55 15.67
CA LEU A 100 4.11 -6.00 16.82
C LEU A 100 3.35 -7.09 17.61
N CYS A 101 3.23 -8.28 17.04
CA CYS A 101 2.55 -9.40 17.67
C CYS A 101 3.49 -10.13 18.63
N ASP A 102 3.00 -10.39 19.84
CA ASP A 102 3.61 -11.32 20.78
C ASP A 102 3.41 -12.76 20.28
N HIS A 103 4.50 -13.53 20.30
CA HIS A 103 4.53 -14.91 19.83
C HIS A 103 3.45 -15.79 20.46
N ARG A 104 3.08 -15.53 21.73
CA ARG A 104 2.08 -16.29 22.50
C ARG A 104 0.65 -16.09 22.01
N TYR A 105 0.34 -14.94 21.40
CA TYR A 105 -1.02 -14.58 20.97
C TYR A 105 -1.07 -14.05 19.52
N THR A 106 -0.10 -14.46 18.71
CA THR A 106 0.14 -13.93 17.36
C THR A 106 -1.12 -13.87 16.49
N ALA A 107 -1.91 -14.94 16.46
CA ALA A 107 -3.10 -15.01 15.61
C ALA A 107 -4.16 -13.96 15.99
N THR A 108 -4.43 -13.81 17.29
CA THR A 108 -5.43 -12.87 17.79
C THR A 108 -4.97 -11.42 17.59
N GLN A 109 -3.72 -11.11 17.91
CA GLN A 109 -3.18 -9.76 17.76
C GLN A 109 -3.06 -9.36 16.29
N PHE A 110 -2.64 -10.29 15.41
CA PHE A 110 -2.63 -10.06 13.98
C PHE A 110 -4.05 -9.76 13.46
N ALA A 111 -5.05 -10.52 13.90
CA ALA A 111 -6.45 -10.28 13.52
C ALA A 111 -6.94 -8.91 13.99
N LEU A 112 -6.64 -8.51 15.23
CA LEU A 112 -7.03 -7.21 15.79
C LEU A 112 -6.37 -6.04 15.05
N LEU A 113 -5.05 -6.11 14.83
CA LEU A 113 -4.29 -5.07 14.14
C LEU A 113 -4.68 -4.97 12.66
N SER A 114 -4.91 -6.10 11.98
CA SER A 114 -5.40 -6.13 10.59
C SER A 114 -6.83 -5.61 10.50
N SER A 115 -7.66 -5.86 11.51
CA SER A 115 -9.01 -5.30 11.58
C SER A 115 -8.96 -3.78 11.75
N LEU A 116 -8.03 -3.26 12.55
CA LEU A 116 -7.81 -1.82 12.71
C LEU A 116 -7.38 -1.16 11.39
N GLU A 117 -6.48 -1.79 10.63
CA GLU A 117 -6.12 -1.33 9.27
C GLU A 117 -7.35 -1.27 8.35
N ALA A 118 -8.18 -2.32 8.37
CA ALA A 118 -9.37 -2.39 7.55
C ALA A 118 -10.37 -1.27 7.88
N LEU A 119 -10.51 -0.92 9.16
CA LEU A 119 -11.34 0.22 9.58
C LEU A 119 -10.84 1.53 8.98
N GLY A 120 -9.52 1.77 8.98
CA GLY A 120 -8.93 2.96 8.34
C GLY A 120 -9.33 3.09 6.87
N ARG A 121 -9.30 1.98 6.12
CA ARG A 121 -9.75 1.94 4.72
C ARG A 121 -11.24 2.21 4.57
N VAL A 122 -12.07 1.64 5.43
CA VAL A 122 -13.54 1.82 5.38
C VAL A 122 -13.93 3.27 5.66
N PHE A 123 -13.38 3.87 6.71
CA PHE A 123 -13.70 5.25 7.07
C PHE A 123 -13.15 6.27 6.06
N SER A 124 -12.06 5.95 5.38
CA SER A 124 -11.51 6.82 4.32
C SER A 124 -12.42 6.92 3.10
N GLY A 125 -13.36 5.98 2.89
CA GLY A 125 -14.18 5.90 1.68
C GLY A 125 -15.10 7.10 1.44
N ARG A 126 -15.92 7.48 2.44
CA ARG A 126 -16.88 8.59 2.31
C ARG A 126 -16.19 9.97 2.20
N PRO A 127 -15.25 10.33 3.08
CA PRO A 127 -14.54 11.61 2.98
C PRO A 127 -13.81 11.77 1.65
N SER A 128 -13.28 10.66 1.12
CA SER A 128 -12.63 10.68 -0.19
C SER A 128 -13.60 10.93 -1.35
N ALA A 129 -14.85 10.43 -1.27
CA ALA A 129 -15.88 10.72 -2.27
C ALA A 129 -16.30 12.19 -2.24
N GLU A 130 -16.57 12.72 -1.04
CA GLU A 130 -16.91 14.14 -0.85
C GLU A 130 -15.77 15.06 -1.32
N LEU A 131 -14.52 14.70 -1.05
CA LEU A 131 -13.36 15.46 -1.51
C LEU A 131 -13.28 15.49 -3.04
N VAL A 132 -13.54 14.38 -3.72
CA VAL A 132 -13.58 14.33 -5.20
C VAL A 132 -14.67 15.25 -5.74
N GLU A 133 -15.85 15.30 -5.12
CA GLU A 133 -16.94 16.20 -5.52
C GLU A 133 -16.55 17.68 -5.37
N MET A 134 -15.74 18.01 -4.35
CA MET A 134 -15.28 19.38 -4.08
C MET A 134 -14.13 19.84 -4.99
N VAL A 135 -13.11 19.00 -5.20
CA VAL A 135 -11.85 19.42 -5.86
C VAL A 135 -11.57 18.73 -7.20
N GLY A 136 -12.36 17.72 -7.56
CA GLY A 136 -12.15 16.90 -8.75
C GLY A 136 -11.09 15.81 -8.58
N TRP A 137 -10.97 14.95 -9.60
CA TRP A 137 -10.16 13.73 -9.53
C TRP A 137 -8.65 13.97 -9.46
N ALA A 138 -8.11 14.89 -10.26
CA ALA A 138 -6.65 15.13 -10.30
C ALA A 138 -6.15 15.65 -8.94
N GLN A 139 -6.83 16.65 -8.38
CA GLN A 139 -6.51 17.22 -7.07
C GLN A 139 -6.73 16.20 -5.96
N PHE A 140 -7.75 15.34 -6.04
CA PHE A 140 -7.94 14.25 -5.09
C PHE A 140 -6.71 13.32 -5.01
N PHE A 141 -6.17 12.88 -6.15
CA PHE A 141 -4.98 12.01 -6.17
C PHE A 141 -3.72 12.73 -5.66
N PHE A 142 -3.62 14.05 -5.86
CA PHE A 142 -2.56 14.83 -5.24
C PHE A 142 -2.70 14.90 -3.71
N TRP A 143 -3.91 15.15 -3.21
CA TRP A 143 -4.19 15.13 -1.78
C TRP A 143 -3.96 13.76 -1.16
N SER A 144 -4.31 12.66 -1.86
CA SER A 144 -4.05 11.31 -1.36
C SER A 144 -2.55 11.02 -1.25
N PHE A 145 -1.74 11.50 -2.20
CA PHE A 145 -0.28 11.46 -2.09
C PHE A 145 0.21 12.22 -0.86
N LEU A 146 -0.28 13.44 -0.61
CA LEU A 146 0.12 14.23 0.55
C LEU A 146 -0.28 13.58 1.89
N VAL A 147 -1.49 13.00 1.97
CA VAL A 147 -1.99 12.31 3.17
C VAL A 147 -1.21 11.04 3.48
N ALA A 148 -0.55 10.42 2.49
CA ALA A 148 0.34 9.29 2.72
C ALA A 148 1.67 9.69 3.40
N LEU A 149 2.15 10.93 3.20
CA LEU A 149 3.45 11.38 3.71
C LEU A 149 3.56 11.35 5.25
N PRO A 150 2.56 11.79 6.05
CA PRO A 150 2.59 11.65 7.51
C PRO A 150 2.81 10.21 7.99
N GLY A 151 2.23 9.22 7.31
CA GLY A 151 2.42 7.80 7.65
C GLY A 151 3.86 7.35 7.42
N ILE A 152 4.44 7.71 6.28
CA ILE A 152 5.85 7.43 5.95
C ILE A 152 6.78 8.16 6.92
N TRP A 153 6.47 9.41 7.25
CA TRP A 153 7.21 10.20 8.23
C TRP A 153 7.19 9.55 9.61
N LEU A 154 6.04 9.03 10.05
CA LEU A 154 5.92 8.33 11.32
C LEU A 154 6.84 7.09 11.38
N VAL A 155 6.88 6.29 10.31
CA VAL A 155 7.82 5.16 10.22
C VAL A 155 9.28 5.63 10.34
N TRP A 156 9.62 6.76 9.71
CA TRP A 156 10.96 7.32 9.79
C TRP A 156 11.32 7.80 11.20
N VAL A 157 10.38 8.42 11.92
CA VAL A 157 10.56 8.84 13.32
C VAL A 157 10.74 7.62 14.23
N LEU A 158 9.92 6.59 14.05
CA LEU A 158 9.91 5.38 14.87
C LEU A 158 10.98 4.35 14.46
N ARG A 159 11.81 4.63 13.44
CA ARG A 159 12.81 3.69 12.90
C ARG A 159 13.69 3.06 13.97
N ALA A 160 14.13 3.83 14.97
CA ALA A 160 15.02 3.35 16.02
C ALA A 160 14.32 2.42 17.03
N GLN A 161 13.00 2.56 17.18
CA GLN A 161 12.18 1.64 17.99
C GLN A 161 11.94 0.35 17.20
N LEU A 162 11.53 0.47 15.94
CA LEU A 162 11.30 -0.66 15.04
C LEU A 162 12.55 -1.53 14.85
N HIS A 163 13.73 -0.91 14.71
CA HIS A 163 14.99 -1.66 14.64
C HIS A 163 15.29 -2.45 15.93
N ARG A 164 14.89 -1.95 17.10
CA ARG A 164 15.08 -2.66 18.38
C ARG A 164 14.12 -3.84 18.53
N GLU A 165 12.85 -3.66 18.16
CA GLU A 165 11.84 -4.73 18.22
C GLU A 165 12.18 -5.87 17.28
N VAL A 166 12.50 -5.57 16.01
CA VAL A 166 12.93 -6.59 15.04
C VAL A 166 14.21 -7.31 15.49
N GLY A 167 15.15 -6.60 16.10
CA GLY A 167 16.37 -7.20 16.65
C GLY A 167 16.11 -8.13 17.84
N ARG A 168 15.14 -7.78 18.70
CA ARG A 168 14.75 -8.59 19.87
C ARG A 168 14.07 -9.89 19.43
N ASP A 169 13.18 -9.84 18.43
CA ASP A 169 12.50 -11.03 17.93
C ASP A 169 13.47 -12.00 17.26
N ALA A 170 14.44 -11.48 16.49
CA ALA A 170 15.48 -12.31 15.88
C ALA A 170 16.32 -13.07 16.94
N GLN A 171 16.62 -12.42 18.07
CA GLN A 171 17.37 -13.04 19.17
C GLN A 171 16.52 -14.06 19.96
N ALA A 172 15.24 -13.79 20.16
CA ALA A 172 14.32 -14.72 20.84
C ALA A 172 14.12 -16.03 20.05
N VAL A 173 14.01 -15.93 18.72
CA VAL A 173 13.90 -17.12 17.85
C VAL A 173 15.21 -17.91 17.82
N ALA A 174 16.36 -17.25 17.70
CA ALA A 174 17.66 -17.92 17.70
C ALA A 174 17.92 -18.70 19.01
N GLY A 175 17.66 -18.07 20.17
CA GLY A 175 17.86 -18.74 21.47
C GLY A 175 16.90 -19.92 21.75
N SER A 176 15.79 -20.02 21.02
CA SER A 176 14.87 -21.17 21.11
C SER A 176 15.25 -22.33 20.19
N ALA A 177 16.06 -22.09 19.15
CA ALA A 177 16.53 -23.11 18.23
C ALA A 177 17.80 -23.84 18.73
N ASP A 178 18.50 -23.25 19.70
CA ASP A 178 19.70 -23.80 20.34
C ASP A 178 19.39 -24.69 21.59
N LEU A 179 18.11 -24.88 21.93
CA LEU A 179 17.60 -25.73 23.02
C LEU A 179 16.94 -27.01 22.48
#